data_AF-A0A453DT12-F1
#
_entry.id   AF-A0A453DT12-F1
#
_cell.length_a   1.000
_cell.length_b   1.000
_cell.length_c   1.000
_cell.angle_alpha   90.00
_cell.angle_beta   90.00
_cell.angle_gamma   90.00
#
_symmetry.space_group_name_H-M   'P 1'
#
loop_
_entity.id
_entity.type
_entity.pdbx_description
1 polymer ?
#
loop_
_entity_poly.entity_id
_entity_poly.type
_entity_poly.pdbx_seq_one_letter_code
_entity_poly.pdbx_strand_id
1 'polypeptide(L)'
;MATSDNVVRAGLTPKYRDVQTLCSMLTYKQIFPEILRGVPVQPYVRRYTPPTDEFEVDCCLLPPGEVVVMPPVPGPSIFLVMTGEGEVQADSMSDGEKAKESDVFFVPAHTEVRLSACGHASMQLYRAGVNSRALY
;
A
#
# COMPACT_ATOMS: atom_id res chain seq x y z
N MET A 1 5.13 5.23 -4.43
CA MET A 1 6.30 5.81 -5.13
C MET A 1 7.00 6.79 -4.19
N ALA A 2 8.28 7.08 -4.40
CA ALA A 2 8.94 8.18 -3.71
C ALA A 2 8.25 9.52 -4.03
N THR A 3 8.41 10.52 -3.16
CA THR A 3 7.80 11.85 -3.32
C THR A 3 8.52 12.65 -4.41
N SER A 4 8.20 12.38 -5.67
CA SER A 4 8.79 13.02 -6.84
C SER A 4 7.84 12.96 -8.03
N ASP A 5 7.61 14.11 -8.67
CA ASP A 5 6.84 14.19 -9.91
C ASP A 5 7.74 14.22 -11.17
N ASN A 6 9.03 13.91 -11.01
CA ASN A 6 9.99 13.91 -12.11
C ASN A 6 9.70 12.77 -13.09
N VAL A 7 9.36 13.14 -14.33
CA VAL A 7 9.06 12.19 -15.41
C VAL A 7 9.71 12.64 -16.71
N VAL A 8 10.58 11.81 -17.28
CA VAL A 8 11.11 11.96 -18.63
C VAL A 8 10.31 11.05 -19.57
N ARG A 9 9.68 11.63 -20.60
CA ARG A 9 8.67 10.96 -21.43
C ARG A 9 9.25 10.52 -22.77
N ALA A 10 8.94 9.29 -23.19
CA ALA A 10 9.41 8.71 -24.46
C ALA A 10 8.40 8.79 -25.63
N GLY A 11 7.09 8.84 -25.36
CA GLY A 11 6.06 8.80 -26.40
C GLY A 11 4.64 8.65 -25.86
N LEU A 12 3.68 8.36 -26.75
CA LEU A 12 2.24 8.17 -26.44
C LEU A 12 1.63 9.29 -25.58
N THR A 13 2.10 10.52 -25.80
CA THR A 13 1.71 11.68 -24.99
C THR A 13 1.80 12.98 -25.79
N PRO A 14 0.85 13.91 -25.58
CA PRO A 14 0.98 15.27 -26.09
C PRO A 14 1.83 16.17 -25.18
N LYS A 15 2.23 15.71 -23.98
CA LYS A 15 3.03 16.49 -23.02
C LYS A 15 4.49 16.64 -23.48
N TYR A 16 5.23 17.55 -22.82
CA TYR A 16 6.65 17.81 -23.10
C TYR A 16 7.51 16.53 -23.03
N ARG A 17 8.42 16.41 -24.00
CA ARG A 17 9.38 15.31 -24.17
C ARG A 17 10.80 15.89 -24.28
N ASP A 18 11.60 15.65 -23.26
CA ASP A 18 13.03 15.96 -23.27
C ASP A 18 13.81 14.77 -23.85
N VAL A 19 13.99 14.79 -25.18
CA VAL A 19 14.62 13.69 -25.91
C VAL A 19 16.10 13.53 -25.54
N GLN A 20 16.80 14.64 -25.30
CA GLN A 20 18.23 14.60 -24.97
C GLN A 20 18.46 13.98 -23.59
N THR A 21 17.69 14.39 -22.59
CA THR A 21 17.74 13.78 -21.25
C THR A 21 17.34 12.31 -21.31
N LEU A 22 16.28 11.96 -22.07
CA LEU A 22 15.86 10.56 -22.23
C LEU A 22 17.01 9.68 -22.76
N CYS A 23 17.63 10.06 -23.87
CA CYS A 23 18.70 9.26 -24.47
C CYS A 23 19.96 9.20 -23.62
N SER A 24 20.22 10.19 -22.77
CA SER A 24 21.41 10.20 -21.91
C SER A 24 21.22 9.47 -20.58
N MET A 25 20.01 9.45 -20.00
CA MET A 25 19.77 8.87 -18.67
C MET A 25 19.48 7.37 -18.66
N LEU A 26 19.11 6.78 -19.80
CA LEU A 26 18.77 5.36 -19.88
C LEU A 26 20.00 4.48 -19.63
N THR A 27 19.82 3.38 -18.91
CA THR A 27 20.91 2.41 -18.65
C THR A 27 21.16 1.49 -19.84
N TYR A 28 20.24 1.43 -20.80
CA TYR A 28 20.25 0.54 -21.98
C TYR A 28 20.48 -0.95 -21.65
N LYS A 29 20.16 -1.38 -20.41
CA LYS A 29 20.26 -2.77 -19.97
C LYS A 29 18.96 -3.51 -20.30
N GLN A 30 19.08 -4.68 -20.93
CA GLN A 30 17.96 -5.60 -21.08
C GLN A 30 17.86 -6.49 -19.84
N ILE A 31 16.68 -6.51 -19.22
CA ILE A 31 16.40 -7.32 -18.04
C ILE A 31 15.04 -8.00 -18.19
N PHE A 32 14.87 -9.13 -17.50
CA PHE A 32 13.53 -9.67 -17.26
C PHE A 32 12.92 -8.97 -16.04
N PRO A 33 11.68 -8.50 -16.12
CA PRO A 33 11.04 -7.85 -14.98
C PRO A 33 10.82 -8.85 -13.85
N GLU A 34 11.25 -8.49 -12.65
CA GLU A 34 10.91 -9.24 -11.45
C GLU A 34 9.45 -8.94 -11.06
N ILE A 35 8.64 -9.99 -10.95
CA ILE A 35 7.25 -9.86 -10.50
C ILE A 35 7.21 -10.10 -9.00
N LEU A 36 7.01 -9.03 -8.23
CA LEU A 36 6.79 -9.11 -6.80
C LEU A 36 5.42 -9.78 -6.53
N ARG A 37 5.45 -11.05 -6.09
CA ARG A 37 4.24 -11.81 -5.76
C ARG A 37 3.68 -11.49 -4.38
N GLY A 38 4.43 -10.81 -3.54
CA GLY A 38 4.11 -10.55 -2.13
C GLY A 38 4.37 -11.75 -1.23
N VAL A 39 4.78 -11.50 0.02
CA VAL A 39 5.10 -12.52 1.03
C VAL A 39 4.00 -12.52 2.09
N PRO A 40 3.40 -13.66 2.45
CA PRO A 40 2.47 -13.73 3.57
C PRO A 40 3.17 -13.33 4.87
N VAL A 41 2.59 -12.38 5.61
CA VAL A 41 3.15 -11.90 6.88
C VAL A 41 2.28 -12.28 8.09
N GLN A 42 0.99 -12.48 7.85
CA GLN A 42 0.00 -13.00 8.81
C GLN A 42 -1.22 -13.52 8.02
N PRO A 43 -2.22 -14.17 8.66
CA PRO A 43 -3.44 -14.57 7.98
C PRO A 43 -4.06 -13.40 7.21
N TYR A 44 -4.51 -13.67 5.98
CA TYR A 44 -5.17 -12.72 5.09
C TYR A 44 -4.29 -11.58 4.54
N VAL A 45 -3.05 -11.41 5.03
CA VAL A 45 -2.18 -10.27 4.69
C VAL A 45 -0.92 -10.73 3.97
N ARG A 46 -0.66 -10.10 2.81
CA ARG A 46 0.56 -10.31 2.00
C ARG A 46 1.27 -8.98 1.80
N ARG A 47 2.57 -8.93 2.11
CA ARG A 47 3.43 -7.75 1.98
C ARG A 47 4.19 -7.73 0.67
N TYR A 48 4.21 -6.58 0.01
CA TYR A 48 5.00 -6.26 -1.17
C TYR A 48 6.08 -5.26 -0.78
N THR A 49 7.33 -5.73 -0.72
CA THR A 49 8.50 -4.92 -0.37
C THR A 49 9.36 -4.70 -1.61
N PRO A 50 9.23 -3.55 -2.29
CA PRO A 50 10.14 -3.19 -3.38
C PRO A 50 11.58 -2.99 -2.88
N PRO A 51 12.59 -3.06 -3.77
CA PRO A 51 14.00 -2.82 -3.42
C PRO A 51 14.29 -1.30 -3.29
N THR A 52 13.51 -0.59 -2.48
CA THR A 52 13.60 0.85 -2.24
C THR A 52 13.17 1.16 -0.81
N ASP A 53 13.69 2.21 -0.19
CA ASP A 53 13.52 2.48 1.24
C ASP A 53 12.24 3.26 1.56
N GLU A 54 11.60 3.87 0.56
CA GLU A 54 10.54 4.85 0.77
C GLU A 54 9.21 4.22 1.17
N PHE A 55 8.89 3.02 0.68
CA PHE A 55 7.59 2.40 0.97
C PHE A 55 7.57 0.87 0.82
N GLU A 56 6.60 0.27 1.50
CA GLU A 56 6.10 -1.09 1.30
C GLU A 56 4.57 -1.10 1.32
N VAL A 57 3.95 -2.13 0.77
CA VAL A 57 2.48 -2.24 0.69
C VAL A 57 2.01 -3.59 1.21
N ASP A 58 1.10 -3.58 2.17
CA ASP A 58 0.35 -4.77 2.56
C ASP A 58 -0.97 -4.84 1.78
N CYS A 59 -1.29 -6.01 1.24
CA CYS A 59 -2.60 -6.35 0.72
C CYS A 59 -3.28 -7.27 1.72
N CYS A 60 -4.42 -6.85 2.26
CA CYS A 60 -5.26 -7.65 3.12
C CYS A 60 -6.54 -8.04 2.38
N LEU A 61 -6.83 -9.34 2.32
CA LEU A 61 -8.06 -9.90 1.77
C LEU A 61 -8.79 -10.65 2.88
N LEU A 62 -9.68 -9.94 3.57
CA LEU A 62 -10.35 -10.41 4.78
C LEU A 62 -11.71 -11.04 4.44
N PRO A 63 -11.92 -12.34 4.70
CA PRO A 63 -13.22 -12.99 4.47
C PRO A 63 -14.34 -12.43 5.35
N PRO A 64 -15.61 -12.56 4.95
CA PRO A 64 -16.75 -12.12 5.76
C PRO A 64 -16.74 -12.71 7.17
N GLY A 65 -16.98 -11.88 8.19
CA GLY A 65 -17.03 -12.30 9.60
C GLY A 65 -15.67 -12.54 10.25
N GLU A 66 -14.57 -12.44 9.50
CA GLU A 66 -13.21 -12.53 10.03
C GLU A 66 -12.73 -11.16 10.53
N VAL A 67 -11.76 -11.23 11.44
CA VAL A 67 -11.10 -10.07 12.04
C VAL A 67 -9.59 -10.24 11.91
N VAL A 68 -8.91 -9.15 11.58
CA VAL A 68 -7.46 -9.10 11.55
C VAL A 68 -6.95 -7.89 12.32
N VAL A 69 -5.90 -8.10 13.10
CA VAL A 69 -5.22 -7.03 13.84
C VAL A 69 -3.90 -6.74 13.14
N MET A 70 -3.72 -5.51 12.69
CA MET A 70 -2.50 -5.01 12.09
C MET A 70 -1.65 -4.39 13.20
N PRO A 71 -0.48 -4.96 13.52
CA PRO A 71 0.33 -4.47 14.63
C PRO A 71 0.86 -3.06 14.37
N PRO A 72 1.14 -2.30 15.44
CA PRO A 72 1.72 -0.96 15.34
C PRO A 72 3.07 -1.01 14.62
N VAL A 73 3.31 -0.03 13.75
CA VAL A 73 4.56 0.13 13.00
C VAL A 73 5.21 1.48 13.30
N PRO A 74 6.54 1.61 13.27
CA PRO A 74 7.26 2.83 13.64
C PRO A 74 7.13 3.98 12.61
N GLY A 75 6.31 3.83 11.58
CA GLY A 75 6.06 4.84 10.56
C GLY A 75 4.56 5.04 10.30
N PRO A 76 4.16 6.17 9.69
CA PRO A 76 2.78 6.39 9.32
C PRO A 76 2.31 5.40 8.24
N SER A 77 1.00 5.17 8.18
CA SER A 77 0.40 4.32 7.16
C SER A 77 -0.84 4.99 6.55
N ILE A 78 -1.08 4.71 5.27
CA ILE A 78 -2.33 5.03 4.58
C ILE A 78 -3.00 3.72 4.20
N PHE A 79 -4.27 3.58 4.57
CA PHE A 79 -5.09 2.45 4.18
C PHE A 79 -6.10 2.89 3.13
N LEU A 80 -6.36 2.02 2.16
CA LEU A 80 -7.34 2.19 1.10
C LEU A 80 -8.18 0.92 1.02
N VAL A 81 -9.50 1.06 1.15
CA VAL A 81 -10.44 -0.03 0.91
C VAL A 81 -10.71 -0.11 -0.59
N MET A 82 -10.26 -1.20 -1.21
CA MET A 82 -10.42 -1.42 -2.64
C MET A 82 -11.78 -2.01 -3.00
N THR A 83 -12.29 -2.92 -2.19
CA THR A 83 -13.61 -3.54 -2.39
C THR A 83 -14.17 -4.03 -1.06
N GLY A 84 -15.49 -4.19 -1.01
CA GLY A 84 -16.21 -4.68 0.17
C GLY A 84 -16.39 -3.60 1.23
N GLU A 85 -16.83 -4.03 2.41
CA GLU A 85 -17.14 -3.17 3.54
C GLU A 85 -16.82 -3.86 4.86
N GLY A 86 -16.68 -3.05 5.90
CA GLY A 86 -16.24 -3.50 7.21
C GLY A 86 -16.21 -2.38 8.22
N GLU A 87 -15.52 -2.66 9.31
CA GLU A 87 -15.27 -1.72 10.40
C GLU A 87 -13.77 -1.68 10.68
N VAL A 88 -13.30 -0.47 10.95
CA VAL A 88 -11.90 -0.16 11.24
C VAL A 88 -11.86 0.47 12.62
N GLN A 89 -11.08 -0.11 13.52
CA GLN A 89 -10.88 0.42 14.86
C GLN A 89 -9.38 0.62 15.09
N ALA A 90 -8.99 1.85 15.41
CA ALA A 90 -7.63 2.18 15.81
C ALA A 90 -7.59 2.35 17.34
N ASP A 91 -6.44 2.10 17.97
CA ASP A 91 -6.27 2.25 19.44
C ASP A 91 -6.73 3.61 19.97
N SER A 92 -6.61 4.66 19.16
CA SER A 92 -7.00 6.03 19.52
C SER A 92 -8.52 6.28 19.48
N MET A 93 -9.32 5.32 19.01
CA MET A 93 -10.77 5.45 18.83
C MET A 93 -11.51 4.60 19.86
N SER A 94 -12.53 5.19 20.51
CA SER A 94 -13.36 4.47 21.48
C SER A 94 -14.27 3.43 20.82
N ASP A 95 -14.77 3.73 19.63
CA ASP A 95 -15.63 2.87 18.81
C ASP A 95 -15.01 2.69 17.41
N GLY A 96 -15.40 1.63 16.70
CA GLY A 96 -14.97 1.42 15.32
C GLY A 96 -15.74 2.31 14.34
N GLU A 97 -15.06 2.66 13.25
CA GLU A 97 -15.60 3.45 12.14
C GLU A 97 -15.95 2.51 10.98
N LYS A 98 -17.11 2.73 10.35
CA LYS A 98 -17.48 1.97 9.15
C LYS A 98 -16.56 2.38 8.00
N ALA A 99 -16.03 1.39 7.29
CA ALA A 99 -15.23 1.59 6.10
C ALA A 99 -15.81 0.76 4.94
N LYS A 100 -15.88 1.36 3.76
CA LYS A 100 -16.36 0.74 2.53
C LYS A 100 -15.44 1.06 1.37
N GLU A 101 -15.67 0.41 0.24
CA GLU A 101 -14.96 0.67 -1.02
C GLU A 101 -14.76 2.18 -1.29
N SER A 102 -13.53 2.52 -1.68
CA SER A 102 -13.03 3.88 -1.92
C SER A 102 -12.73 4.73 -0.68
N ASP A 103 -12.98 4.24 0.54
CA ASP A 103 -12.56 4.95 1.75
C ASP A 103 -11.04 4.86 1.94
N VAL A 104 -10.46 6.00 2.35
CA VAL A 104 -9.02 6.15 2.63
C VAL A 104 -8.85 6.73 4.02
N PHE A 105 -7.97 6.12 4.82
CA PHE A 105 -7.67 6.58 6.17
C PHE A 105 -6.18 6.62 6.45
N PHE A 106 -5.78 7.65 7.20
CA PHE A 106 -4.43 7.82 7.71
C PHE A 106 -4.33 7.22 9.11
N VAL A 107 -3.26 6.47 9.35
CA VAL A 107 -2.96 5.85 10.64
C VAL A 107 -1.59 6.34 11.10
N PRO A 108 -1.50 7.03 12.25
CA PRO A 108 -0.23 7.45 12.81
C PRO A 108 0.72 6.28 13.10
N ALA A 109 2.00 6.59 13.27
CA ALA A 109 2.97 5.62 13.77
C ALA A 109 2.57 5.10 15.15
N HIS A 110 2.94 3.86 15.45
CA HIS A 110 2.69 3.18 16.72
C HIS A 110 1.21 3.01 17.08
N THR A 111 0.32 3.01 16.09
CA THR A 111 -1.11 2.73 16.28
C THR A 111 -1.46 1.33 15.80
N GLU A 112 -2.04 0.50 16.66
CA GLU A 112 -2.65 -0.77 16.24
C GLU A 112 -3.96 -0.50 15.50
N VAL A 113 -4.26 -1.33 14.49
CA VAL A 113 -5.51 -1.24 13.73
C VAL A 113 -6.18 -2.59 13.67
N ARG A 114 -7.38 -2.69 14.21
CA ARG A 114 -8.29 -3.83 14.07
C ARG A 114 -9.22 -3.60 12.89
N LEU A 115 -9.31 -4.61 12.03
CA LEU A 115 -10.13 -4.61 10.82
C LEU A 115 -11.09 -5.79 10.90
N SER A 116 -12.37 -5.56 10.68
CA SER A 116 -13.39 -6.61 10.61
C SER A 116 -14.21 -6.48 9.34
N ALA A 117 -14.36 -7.56 8.59
CA ALA A 117 -15.18 -7.57 7.38
C ALA A 117 -16.65 -7.79 7.75
N CYS A 118 -17.50 -6.87 7.31
CA CYS A 118 -18.94 -6.91 7.51
C CYS A 118 -19.62 -7.21 6.17
N GLY A 119 -20.71 -7.97 6.17
CA GLY A 119 -21.48 -8.28 4.95
C GLY A 119 -21.22 -9.68 4.39
N HIS A 120 -21.45 -9.85 3.08
CA HIS A 120 -21.45 -11.16 2.40
C HIS A 120 -20.23 -11.41 1.51
N ALA A 121 -19.40 -10.40 1.28
CA ALA A 121 -18.22 -10.47 0.42
C ALA A 121 -16.95 -10.11 1.21
N SER A 122 -15.80 -10.62 0.77
CA SER A 122 -14.53 -10.29 1.38
C SER A 122 -14.21 -8.80 1.27
N MET A 123 -13.66 -8.22 2.33
CA MET A 123 -13.12 -6.87 2.32
C MET A 123 -11.67 -6.92 1.82
N GLN A 124 -11.37 -6.22 0.73
CA GLN A 124 -10.00 -6.07 0.25
C GLN A 124 -9.50 -4.65 0.52
N LEU A 125 -8.33 -4.55 1.15
CA LEU A 125 -7.70 -3.28 1.46
C LEU A 125 -6.19 -3.35 1.27
N TYR A 126 -5.62 -2.18 1.01
CA TYR A 126 -4.18 -1.99 0.90
C TYR A 126 -3.71 -1.01 1.96
N ARG A 127 -2.62 -1.35 2.65
CA ARG A 127 -1.91 -0.45 3.56
C ARG A 127 -0.57 -0.09 2.94
N ALA A 128 -0.38 1.16 2.58
CA ALA A 128 0.93 1.70 2.22
C ALA A 128 1.59 2.27 3.49
N GLY A 129 2.83 1.87 3.75
CA GLY A 129 3.64 2.39 4.86
C GLY A 129 5.08 2.58 4.44
N VAL A 130 5.89 3.21 5.30
CA VAL A 130 7.34 3.34 5.09
C VAL A 130 7.99 1.95 5.09
N ASN A 131 8.98 1.72 4.22
CA ASN A 131 9.65 0.43 4.16
C ASN A 131 10.31 0.12 5.51
N SER A 132 10.09 -1.10 6.00
CA SER A 132 10.68 -1.58 7.25
C SER A 132 12.21 -1.47 7.28
N ARG A 133 12.89 -1.55 6.12
CA ARG A 133 14.35 -1.36 6.00
C ARG A 133 14.84 0.04 6.38
N ALA A 134 13.98 1.05 6.29
CA ALA A 134 14.33 2.43 6.61
C ALA A 134 14.06 2.81 8.07
N LEU A 135 13.39 1.93 8.82
CA LEU A 135 12.90 2.19 10.18
C LEU A 135 13.72 1.45 11.26
N TYR A 136 14.66 0.59 10.86
CA TYR A 136 15.54 -0.18 11.75
C TYR A 136 17.00 -0.14 11.31
#